data_AF-A0A7C9V6I7-F1
#
_entry.id   AF-A0A7C9V6I7-F1
#
_cell.length_a   1.000
_cell.length_b   1.000
_cell.length_c   1.000
_cell.angle_alpha   90.00
_cell.angle_beta   90.00
_cell.angle_gamma   90.00
#
_symmetry.space_group_name_H-M   'P 1'
#
loop_
_entity.id
_entity.type
_entity.pdbx_description
1 polymer ?
#
loop_
_entity_poly.entity_id
_entity_poly.type
_entity_poly.pdbx_seq_one_letter_code
_entity_poly.pdbx_strand_id
1 'polypeptide(L)'
;MEFAFPWPVTQGEWLAWSSAVVTVLFGLLLLFGPRLSLRILRLQTVEHHPEAVSEARATMSGFYLGVGLCCILLAQPLLYMALGFSWLFTVFGRIVSMLSDQGNRLYNWVWLIVALVLAALPLAFAFGFVP
;
A
#
# COMPACT_ATOMS: atom_id res chain seq x y z
N MET A 1 -21.63 21.79 -2.47
CA MET A 1 -21.39 20.58 -1.65
C MET A 1 -20.48 20.99 -0.53
N GLU A 2 -20.93 20.91 0.72
CA GLU A 2 -20.02 21.08 1.86
C GLU A 2 -19.07 19.88 1.86
N PHE A 3 -17.76 20.13 1.79
CA PHE A 3 -16.74 19.10 1.94
C PHE A 3 -16.66 18.71 3.41
N ALA A 4 -17.61 17.89 3.86
CA ALA A 4 -17.50 17.22 5.15
C ALA A 4 -16.51 16.06 5.00
N PHE A 5 -15.50 16.02 5.87
CA PHE A 5 -14.54 14.92 5.88
C PHE A 5 -15.24 13.64 6.35
N PRO A 6 -15.20 12.55 5.57
CA PRO A 6 -15.93 11.32 5.90
C PRO A 6 -15.18 10.53 6.98
N TRP A 7 -15.40 10.89 8.24
CA TRP A 7 -14.82 10.17 9.36
C TRP A 7 -15.40 8.75 9.48
N PRO A 8 -14.56 7.70 9.65
CA PRO A 8 -15.03 6.36 9.96
C PRO A 8 -15.84 6.33 11.26
N VAL A 9 -17.00 5.69 11.21
CA VAL A 9 -17.93 5.50 12.34
C VAL A 9 -18.08 4.04 12.72
N THR A 10 -17.90 3.10 11.78
CA THR A 10 -17.99 1.67 12.05
C THR A 10 -16.62 1.01 12.22
N GLN A 11 -16.60 -0.19 12.83
CA GLN A 11 -15.36 -0.93 13.02
C GLN A 11 -14.73 -1.28 11.66
N GLY A 12 -15.53 -1.73 10.69
CA GLY A 12 -15.07 -2.04 9.34
C GLY A 12 -14.47 -0.82 8.65
N GLU A 13 -15.11 0.35 8.75
CA GLU A 13 -14.57 1.60 8.21
C GLU A 13 -13.23 1.96 8.85
N TRP A 14 -13.08 1.81 10.17
CA TRP A 14 -11.80 2.05 10.86
C TRP A 14 -10.69 1.12 10.37
N LEU A 15 -10.98 -0.16 10.11
CA LEU A 15 -10.01 -1.10 9.56
C LEU A 15 -9.57 -0.69 8.15
N ALA A 16 -10.52 -0.38 7.27
CA ALA A 16 -10.25 0.04 5.90
C ALA A 16 -9.48 1.37 5.84
N TRP A 17 -9.90 2.34 6.65
CA TRP A 17 -9.27 3.65 6.77
C TRP A 17 -7.84 3.54 7.32
N SER A 18 -7.60 2.67 8.31
CA SER A 18 -6.24 2.44 8.84
C SER A 18 -5.30 1.88 7.78
N SER A 19 -5.77 0.95 6.94
CA SER A 19 -4.99 0.45 5.79
C SER A 19 -4.67 1.56 4.80
N ALA A 20 -5.63 2.44 4.51
CA ALA A 20 -5.41 3.60 3.64
C ALA A 20 -4.36 4.55 4.23
N VAL A 21 -4.41 4.84 5.53
CA VAL A 21 -3.40 5.68 6.21
C VAL A 21 -2.00 5.07 6.12
N VAL A 22 -1.84 3.77 6.43
CA VAL A 22 -0.54 3.10 6.31
C VAL A 22 -0.02 3.18 4.87
N THR A 23 -0.91 3.01 3.90
CA THR A 23 -0.57 3.12 2.47
C THR A 23 -0.11 4.54 2.11
N VAL A 24 -0.80 5.57 2.58
CA VAL A 24 -0.39 6.97 2.39
C VAL A 24 0.96 7.24 3.06
N LEU A 25 1.17 6.80 4.30
CA LEU A 25 2.44 6.97 4.99
C LEU A 25 3.59 6.29 4.24
N PHE A 26 3.36 5.11 3.67
CA PHE A 26 4.35 4.42 2.83
C PHE A 26 4.62 5.20 1.54
N GLY A 27 3.57 5.74 0.90
CA GLY A 27 3.71 6.63 -0.25
C GLY A 27 4.48 7.92 0.06
N LEU A 28 4.25 8.55 1.22
CA LEU A 28 4.98 9.73 1.68
C LEU A 28 6.44 9.40 1.96
N LEU A 29 6.72 8.24 2.55
CA LEU A 29 8.08 7.76 2.78
C LEU A 29 8.83 7.58 1.45
N LEU A 30 8.19 7.01 0.44
CA LEU A 30 8.73 6.88 -0.91
C LEU A 30 8.97 8.26 -1.57
N LEU A 31 8.00 9.17 -1.44
CA LEU A 31 8.06 10.51 -2.05
C LEU A 31 9.15 11.38 -1.43
N PHE A 32 9.26 11.43 -0.10
CA PHE A 32 10.15 12.35 0.61
C PHE A 32 11.48 11.71 1.03
N GLY A 33 11.47 10.43 1.40
CA GLY A 33 12.62 9.68 1.88
C GLY A 33 13.00 8.47 1.01
N PRO A 34 13.20 8.63 -0.32
CA PRO A 34 13.36 7.50 -1.24
C PRO A 34 14.58 6.63 -0.95
N ARG A 35 15.70 7.19 -0.45
CA ARG A 35 16.88 6.38 -0.10
C ARG A 35 16.60 5.47 1.10
N LEU A 36 15.80 5.95 2.05
CA LEU A 36 15.37 5.15 3.20
C LEU A 36 14.40 4.06 2.76
N SER A 37 13.41 4.40 1.92
CA SER A 37 12.45 3.41 1.40
C SER A 37 13.13 2.34 0.56
N LEU A 38 14.06 2.70 -0.32
CA LEU A 38 14.84 1.73 -1.12
C LEU A 38 15.69 0.83 -0.22
N ARG A 39 16.33 1.38 0.82
CA ARG A 39 17.08 0.58 1.81
C ARG A 39 16.18 -0.38 2.58
N ILE A 40 15.00 0.07 2.99
CA ILE A 40 13.97 -0.79 3.60
C ILE A 40 13.61 -1.89 2.60
N LEU A 41 13.27 -1.57 1.35
CA LEU A 41 12.93 -2.56 0.33
C LEU A 41 14.12 -3.44 -0.11
N ARG A 42 15.32 -3.19 0.41
CA ARG A 42 16.59 -3.83 0.02
C ARG A 42 16.89 -3.69 -1.48
N LEU A 43 16.45 -2.58 -2.06
CA LEU A 43 16.74 -2.19 -3.43
C LEU A 43 18.03 -1.36 -3.48
N GLN A 44 18.84 -1.59 -4.51
CA GLN A 44 20.03 -0.81 -4.80
C GLN A 44 19.79 0.02 -6.07
N THR A 45 20.20 1.28 -6.04
CA THR A 45 20.21 2.14 -7.22
C THR A 45 21.47 1.88 -8.03
N VAL A 46 21.37 1.91 -9.35
CA VAL A 46 22.54 1.87 -10.22
C VAL A 46 23.35 3.17 -10.05
N GLU A 47 24.67 3.06 -10.01
CA GLU A 47 25.57 4.21 -9.89
C GLU A 47 25.40 5.18 -11.06
N HIS A 48 25.50 6.48 -10.82
CA HIS A 48 25.35 7.54 -11.83
C HIS A 48 23.98 7.64 -12.52
N HIS A 49 22.97 6.88 -12.09
CA HIS A 49 21.60 6.94 -12.62
C HIS A 49 20.61 7.49 -11.57
N PRO A 50 20.43 8.82 -11.48
CA PRO A 50 19.49 9.44 -10.53
C PRO A 50 18.03 9.06 -10.80
N GLU A 51 17.73 8.56 -12.00
CA GLU A 51 16.44 8.04 -12.45
C GLU A 51 15.87 6.97 -11.50
N ALA A 52 16.73 6.12 -10.91
CA ALA A 52 16.29 5.10 -9.96
C ALA A 52 15.64 5.71 -8.69
N VAL A 53 16.11 6.88 -8.25
CA VAL A 53 15.50 7.62 -7.14
C VAL A 53 14.22 8.32 -7.60
N SER A 54 14.17 8.75 -8.87
CA SER A 54 12.98 9.35 -9.46
C SER A 54 11.81 8.37 -9.48
N GLU A 55 12.03 7.10 -9.82
CA GLU A 55 10.97 6.08 -9.83
C GLU A 55 10.32 5.88 -8.44
N ALA A 56 11.13 5.92 -7.38
CA ALA A 56 10.61 5.86 -6.02
C ALA A 56 9.71 7.07 -5.69
N ARG A 57 10.11 8.28 -6.13
CA ARG A 57 9.37 9.54 -5.89
C ARG A 57 8.20 9.77 -6.86
N ALA A 58 8.17 9.07 -7.99
CA ALA A 58 7.16 9.22 -9.02
C ALA A 58 6.20 8.04 -8.96
N THR A 59 6.46 7.02 -9.77
CA THR A 59 5.59 5.86 -9.96
C THR A 59 5.24 5.19 -8.64
N MET A 60 6.22 4.84 -7.82
CA MET A 60 5.97 4.08 -6.59
C MET A 60 5.14 4.88 -5.58
N SER A 61 5.53 6.11 -5.24
CA SER A 61 4.75 6.93 -4.30
C SER A 61 3.42 7.39 -4.87
N GLY A 62 3.36 7.72 -6.16
CA GLY A 62 2.18 8.30 -6.80
C GLY A 62 0.95 7.38 -6.70
N PHE A 63 1.12 6.08 -6.96
CA PHE A 63 0.01 5.12 -6.84
C PHE A 63 -0.42 4.91 -5.38
N TYR A 64 0.52 4.80 -4.44
CA TYR A 64 0.17 4.66 -3.02
C TYR A 64 -0.54 5.90 -2.46
N LEU A 65 -0.05 7.09 -2.80
CA LEU A 65 -0.66 8.35 -2.39
C LEU A 65 -2.01 8.54 -3.07
N GLY A 66 -2.11 8.32 -4.37
CA GLY A 66 -3.35 8.51 -5.13
C GLY A 66 -4.47 7.64 -4.59
N VAL A 67 -4.28 6.31 -4.53
CA VAL A 67 -5.32 5.39 -4.04
C VAL A 67 -5.61 5.63 -2.56
N GLY A 68 -4.57 5.77 -1.72
CA GLY A 68 -4.72 5.97 -0.28
C GLY A 68 -5.44 7.27 0.09
N LEU A 69 -5.07 8.40 -0.54
CA LEU A 69 -5.73 9.69 -0.31
C LEU A 69 -7.16 9.68 -0.83
N CYS A 70 -7.43 9.09 -2.00
CA CYS A 70 -8.80 8.93 -2.49
C CYS A 70 -9.66 8.12 -1.50
N CYS A 71 -9.12 7.05 -0.92
CA CYS A 71 -9.82 6.28 0.12
C CYS A 71 -10.15 7.15 1.35
N ILE A 72 -9.21 7.95 1.84
CA ILE A 72 -9.39 8.80 3.02
C ILE A 72 -10.38 9.95 2.76
N LEU A 73 -10.27 10.60 1.60
CA LEU A 73 -11.03 11.80 1.29
C LEU A 73 -12.47 11.50 0.82
N LEU A 74 -12.70 10.33 0.23
CA LEU A 74 -13.99 9.97 -0.38
C LEU A 74 -14.71 8.83 0.36
N ALA A 75 -13.99 8.01 1.14
CA ALA A 75 -14.51 6.91 1.94
C ALA A 75 -15.50 5.97 1.23
N GLN A 76 -15.32 5.76 -0.08
CA GLN A 76 -16.23 4.90 -0.85
C GLN A 76 -15.81 3.42 -0.73
N PRO A 77 -16.76 2.48 -0.51
CA PRO A 77 -16.46 1.05 -0.45
C PRO A 77 -15.69 0.52 -1.67
N LEU A 78 -16.01 1.01 -2.87
CA LEU A 78 -15.31 0.64 -4.11
C LEU A 78 -13.84 1.09 -4.12
N LEU A 79 -13.50 2.22 -3.49
CA LEU A 79 -12.12 2.68 -3.38
C LEU A 79 -11.34 1.83 -2.39
N TYR A 80 -11.95 1.47 -1.26
CA TYR A 80 -11.35 0.52 -0.32
C TYR A 80 -11.16 -0.87 -0.96
N MET A 81 -12.10 -1.31 -1.78
CA MET A 81 -11.94 -2.53 -2.58
C MET A 81 -10.74 -2.43 -3.51
N ALA A 82 -10.59 -1.33 -4.24
CA ALA A 82 -9.44 -1.08 -5.12
C ALA A 82 -8.10 -1.07 -4.34
N LEU A 83 -8.08 -0.45 -3.15
CA LEU A 83 -6.93 -0.48 -2.25
C LEU A 83 -6.59 -1.92 -1.82
N GLY A 84 -7.61 -2.67 -1.40
CA GLY A 84 -7.47 -4.06 -1.00
C GLY A 84 -6.91 -4.94 -2.10
N PHE A 85 -7.43 -4.81 -3.32
CA PHE A 85 -6.90 -5.53 -4.49
C PHE A 85 -5.49 -5.10 -4.86
N SER A 86 -5.14 -3.82 -4.70
CA SER A 86 -3.77 -3.33 -4.96
C SER A 86 -2.75 -4.03 -4.06
N TRP A 87 -3.07 -4.20 -2.77
CA TRP A 87 -2.25 -4.97 -1.83
C TRP A 87 -2.31 -6.48 -2.10
N LEU A 88 -3.45 -7.02 -2.54
CA LEU A 88 -3.57 -8.43 -2.93
C LEU A 88 -2.69 -8.77 -4.14
N PHE A 89 -2.65 -7.91 -5.16
CA PHE A 89 -1.72 -8.07 -6.29
C PHE A 89 -0.26 -7.92 -5.86
N THR A 90 0.02 -7.11 -4.84
CA THR A 90 1.36 -7.05 -4.22
C THR A 90 1.71 -8.37 -3.53
N VAL A 91 0.79 -9.00 -2.81
CA VAL A 91 0.95 -10.35 -2.23
C VAL A 91 1.22 -11.37 -3.34
N PHE A 92 0.41 -11.35 -4.40
CA PHE A 92 0.58 -12.26 -5.53
C PHE A 92 1.95 -12.11 -6.18
N GLY A 93 2.39 -10.89 -6.49
CA GLY A 93 3.71 -10.63 -7.05
C GLY A 93 4.85 -11.12 -6.14
N ARG A 94 4.69 -10.99 -4.81
CA ARG A 94 5.66 -11.54 -3.84
C ARG A 94 5.69 -13.06 -3.85
N ILE A 95 4.54 -13.73 -3.94
CA ILE A 95 4.48 -15.19 -4.06
C ILE A 95 5.22 -15.64 -5.33
N VAL A 96 4.95 -15.01 -6.47
CA VAL A 96 5.64 -15.31 -7.73
C VAL A 96 7.16 -15.14 -7.57
N SER A 97 7.63 -14.03 -7.01
CA SER A 97 9.07 -13.81 -6.79
C SER A 97 9.70 -14.83 -5.84
N MET A 98 8.99 -15.26 -4.78
CA MET A 98 9.51 -16.30 -3.89
C MET A 98 9.64 -17.66 -4.57
N LEU A 99 8.72 -17.99 -5.49
CA LEU A 99 8.74 -19.23 -6.25
C LEU A 99 9.80 -19.21 -7.37
N SER A 100 9.97 -18.07 -8.05
CA SER A 100 10.85 -17.93 -9.22
C SER A 100 12.29 -17.57 -8.86
N ASP A 101 12.52 -16.69 -7.88
CA ASP A 101 13.82 -16.04 -7.66
C ASP A 101 14.59 -16.58 -6.45
N GLN A 102 14.24 -17.78 -5.95
CA GLN A 102 14.74 -18.34 -4.68
C GLN A 102 14.59 -17.37 -3.49
N GLY A 103 13.60 -16.46 -3.56
CA GLY A 103 13.36 -15.38 -2.62
C GLY A 103 12.71 -15.79 -1.29
N ASN A 104 12.71 -17.08 -0.94
CA ASN A 104 12.08 -17.66 0.25
C ASN A 104 12.84 -17.33 1.55
N ARG A 105 13.10 -16.04 1.78
CA ARG A 105 13.76 -15.51 2.98
C ARG A 105 12.71 -14.99 3.95
N LEU A 106 12.99 -15.03 5.26
CA LEU A 106 12.12 -14.48 6.31
C LEU A 106 11.67 -13.04 6.01
N TYR A 107 12.54 -12.24 5.40
CA TYR A 107 12.25 -10.87 5.01
C TYR A 107 11.05 -10.76 4.04
N ASN A 108 10.99 -11.64 3.03
CA ASN A 108 9.90 -11.63 2.06
C ASN A 108 8.60 -12.14 2.69
N TRP A 109 8.67 -13.10 3.61
CA TRP A 109 7.50 -13.54 4.39
C TRP A 109 6.90 -12.43 5.25
N VAL A 110 7.75 -11.67 5.96
CA VAL A 110 7.28 -10.53 6.76
C VAL A 110 6.52 -9.54 5.87
N TRP A 111 7.09 -9.17 4.73
CA TRP A 111 6.40 -8.27 3.81
C TRP A 111 5.16 -8.85 3.15
N LEU A 112 5.14 -10.16 2.87
CA LEU A 112 3.95 -10.84 2.39
C LEU A 112 2.83 -10.75 3.42
N ILE A 113 3.12 -11.01 4.69
CA ILE A 113 2.13 -10.93 5.77
C ILE A 113 1.63 -9.49 5.93
N VAL A 114 2.53 -8.49 5.91
CA VAL A 114 2.15 -7.08 5.95
C VAL A 114 1.22 -6.72 4.79
N ALA A 115 1.57 -7.10 3.56
CA ALA A 115 0.74 -6.84 2.39
C ALA A 115 -0.61 -7.58 2.49
N LEU A 116 -0.64 -8.81 3.01
CA LEU A 116 -1.86 -9.58 3.20
C LEU A 116 -2.79 -8.94 4.23
N VAL A 117 -2.25 -8.44 5.33
CA VAL A 117 -3.03 -7.68 6.33
C VAL A 117 -3.58 -6.40 5.71
N LEU A 118 -2.74 -5.62 5.00
CA LEU A 118 -3.18 -4.38 4.35
C LEU A 118 -4.20 -4.62 3.24
N ALA A 119 -4.22 -5.79 2.61
CA ALA A 119 -5.27 -6.23 1.68
C ALA A 119 -6.55 -6.64 2.43
N ALA A 120 -6.43 -7.47 3.46
CA ALA A 120 -7.55 -8.05 4.17
C ALA A 120 -8.42 -7.01 4.88
N LEU A 121 -7.81 -6.00 5.50
CA LEU A 121 -8.54 -4.95 6.24
C LEU A 121 -9.61 -4.23 5.38
N PRO A 122 -9.26 -3.60 4.24
CA PRO A 122 -10.24 -2.91 3.41
C PRO A 122 -11.15 -3.86 2.62
N LEU A 123 -10.71 -5.08 2.29
CA LEU A 123 -11.58 -6.08 1.64
C LEU A 123 -12.64 -6.62 2.60
N ALA A 124 -12.29 -6.83 3.88
CA ALA A 124 -13.22 -7.27 4.89
C ALA A 124 -14.37 -6.27 5.07
N PHE A 125 -14.05 -4.97 5.05
CA PHE A 125 -15.05 -3.92 5.03
C PHE A 125 -15.84 -3.88 3.71
N ALA A 126 -15.15 -3.83 2.56
CA ALA A 126 -15.79 -3.65 1.27
C ALA A 126 -16.74 -4.80 0.89
N PHE A 127 -16.46 -6.03 1.31
CA PHE A 127 -17.35 -7.18 1.12
C PHE A 127 -18.39 -7.35 2.23
N GLY A 128 -18.39 -6.49 3.26
CA GLY A 128 -19.35 -6.54 4.35
C GLY A 128 -19.13 -7.69 5.34
N PHE A 129 -17.92 -8.25 5.41
CA PHE A 129 -17.57 -9.26 6.42
C PHE A 129 -17.41 -8.66 7.82
N VAL A 130 -17.06 -7.37 7.90
CA VAL A 130 -16.99 -6.61 9.15
C VAL A 130 -17.86 -5.36 9.01
N PRO A 131 -18.82 -5.13 9.93
CA PRO A 131 -19.72 -3.98 9.90
C PRO A 131 -19.00 -2.66 10.20
#